data_AF-A0A932Z2W3-F1
#
_entry.id   AF-A0A932Z2W3-F1
#
_cell.length_a   1.000
_cell.length_b   1.000
_cell.length_c   1.000
_cell.angle_alpha   90.00
_cell.angle_beta   90.00
_cell.angle_gamma   90.00
#
_symmetry.space_group_name_H-M   'P 1'
#
loop_
_entity.id
_entity.type
_entity.pdbx_description
1 polymer ?
#
loop_
_entity_poly.entity_id
_entity_poly.type
_entity_poly.pdbx_seq_one_letter_code
_entity_poly.pdbx_strand_id
1 'polypeptide(L)'
;MINDACIKLFGSWNNAIIAAGLQPNRSHSQRMYKRILTKALDGHYCDSISELLIDNWLYKNKILHERDVHYPKTHHKADWAVSIGSRKIFVEYFGLANDSPRYDRSIKEKKKLCHKNKISLISIYPKDLYPKTFFEDNLKEKFKKTQFRDRF
;
A
#
# COMPACT_ATOMS: atom_id res chain seq x y z
N MET A 1 20.22 -23.57 -6.69
CA MET A 1 19.17 -22.98 -7.56
C MET A 1 19.82 -21.95 -8.49
N ILE A 2 19.23 -21.59 -9.64
CA ILE A 2 19.83 -20.67 -10.66
C ILE A 2 20.37 -19.36 -10.03
N ASN A 3 19.68 -18.84 -9.01
CA ASN A 3 20.09 -17.65 -8.28
C ASN A 3 21.49 -17.76 -7.64
N ASP A 4 21.84 -18.93 -7.09
CA ASP A 4 23.12 -19.14 -6.40
C ASP A 4 24.30 -19.13 -7.39
N ALA A 5 24.09 -19.68 -8.59
CA ALA A 5 25.08 -19.66 -9.66
C ALA A 5 25.28 -18.23 -10.19
N CYS A 6 24.20 -17.47 -10.37
CA CYS A 6 24.26 -16.08 -10.80
C CYS A 6 24.97 -15.19 -9.77
N ILE A 7 24.71 -15.38 -8.47
CA ILE A 7 25.39 -14.64 -7.40
C ILE A 7 26.89 -15.00 -7.38
N LYS A 8 27.25 -16.28 -7.52
CA LYS A 8 28.66 -16.71 -7.55
C LYS A 8 29.45 -16.15 -8.74
N LEU A 9 28.84 -16.13 -9.93
CA LEU A 9 29.51 -15.74 -11.18
C LEU A 9 29.53 -14.22 -11.40
N PHE A 10 28.46 -13.51 -11.01
CA PHE A 10 28.27 -12.09 -11.34
C PHE A 10 28.22 -11.19 -10.09
N GLY A 11 28.31 -11.76 -8.89
CA GLY A 11 28.24 -11.05 -7.60
C GLY A 11 26.82 -10.68 -7.16
N SER A 12 25.89 -10.50 -8.09
CA SER A 12 24.46 -10.30 -7.79
C SER A 12 23.57 -10.72 -8.96
N TRP A 13 22.29 -10.98 -8.68
CA TRP A 13 21.30 -11.24 -9.72
C TRP A 13 21.20 -10.08 -10.73
N ASN A 14 21.20 -8.83 -10.26
CA ASN A 14 21.12 -7.66 -11.15
C ASN A 14 22.34 -7.56 -12.08
N ASN A 15 23.53 -7.89 -11.61
CA ASN A 15 24.72 -7.94 -12.45
C ASN A 15 24.61 -9.02 -13.53
N ALA A 16 24.03 -10.19 -13.19
CA ALA A 16 23.76 -11.24 -14.17
C ALA A 16 22.75 -10.78 -15.25
N ILE A 17 21.71 -10.02 -14.86
CA ILE A 17 20.74 -9.44 -15.79
C ILE A 17 21.40 -8.39 -16.71
N ILE A 18 22.25 -7.51 -16.15
CA ILE A 18 23.01 -6.51 -16.93
C ILE A 18 23.95 -7.21 -17.93
N ALA A 19 24.67 -8.25 -17.49
CA ALA A 19 25.57 -9.04 -18.34
C ALA A 19 24.83 -9.74 -19.49
N ALA A 20 23.55 -10.09 -19.29
CA ALA A 20 22.69 -10.64 -20.33
C ALA A 20 22.10 -9.58 -21.30
N GLY A 21 22.48 -8.30 -21.17
CA GLY A 21 21.95 -7.20 -21.99
C GLY A 21 20.52 -6.80 -21.64
N LEU A 22 20.01 -7.22 -20.47
CA LEU A 22 18.66 -6.94 -20.01
C LEU A 22 18.65 -5.81 -18.98
N GLN A 23 17.48 -5.17 -18.83
CA GLN A 23 17.28 -4.12 -17.83
C GLN A 23 17.06 -4.72 -16.43
N PRO A 24 17.93 -4.43 -15.45
CA PRO A 24 17.79 -4.96 -14.09
C PRO A 24 16.59 -4.36 -13.35
N ASN A 25 16.04 -5.10 -12.39
CA ASN A 25 15.03 -4.56 -11.49
C ASN A 25 15.66 -3.52 -10.55
N ARG A 26 14.93 -2.43 -10.27
CA ARG A 26 15.34 -1.41 -9.30
C ARG A 26 15.67 -2.08 -7.96
N SER A 27 16.87 -1.84 -7.44
CA SER A 27 17.29 -2.44 -6.17
C SER A 27 16.43 -1.93 -5.01
N HIS A 28 16.35 -2.69 -3.91
CA HIS A 28 15.69 -2.22 -2.69
C HIS A 28 16.31 -0.93 -2.14
N SER A 29 17.62 -0.72 -2.33
CA SER A 29 18.33 0.50 -1.90
C SER A 29 18.01 1.73 -2.75
N GLN A 30 17.57 1.54 -4.00
CA GLN A 30 17.16 2.60 -4.92
C GLN A 30 15.67 2.94 -4.83
N ARG A 31 14.93 2.32 -3.90
CA ARG A 31 13.51 2.64 -3.72
C ARG A 31 13.37 4.05 -3.16
N MET A 32 12.43 4.79 -3.74
CA MET A 32 12.03 6.10 -3.24
C MET A 32 11.55 6.04 -1.78
N TYR A 33 11.00 4.90 -1.35
CA TYR A 33 10.49 4.69 0.01
C TYR A 33 11.26 3.55 0.70
N LYS A 34 11.88 3.88 1.84
CA LYS A 34 12.57 2.91 2.70
C LYS A 34 11.59 2.33 3.72
N ARG A 35 11.71 1.02 3.96
CA ARG A 35 10.97 0.35 5.04
C ARG A 35 11.55 0.77 6.38
N ILE A 36 10.69 1.13 7.32
CA ILE A 36 11.03 1.51 8.69
C ILE A 36 9.96 0.89 9.58
N LEU A 37 10.37 -0.01 10.48
CA LEU A 37 9.47 -0.54 11.51
C LEU A 37 9.25 0.53 12.57
N THR A 38 8.00 0.95 12.74
CA THR A 38 7.60 1.99 13.69
C THR A 38 6.24 1.67 14.29
N LYS A 39 5.87 2.33 15.38
CA LYS A 39 4.65 2.06 16.15
C LYS A 39 3.74 3.29 16.16
N ALA A 40 2.48 3.09 15.79
CA ALA A 40 1.43 4.10 15.80
C ALA A 40 0.93 4.43 17.21
N LEU A 41 0.16 5.51 17.32
CA LEU A 41 -0.35 6.04 18.59
C LEU A 41 -1.27 5.06 19.32
N ASP A 42 -2.03 4.24 18.59
CA ASP A 42 -2.89 3.18 19.13
C ASP A 42 -2.15 1.84 19.34
N GLY A 43 -0.87 1.81 18.97
CA GLY A 43 0.02 0.68 19.16
C GLY A 43 0.19 -0.24 17.96
N HIS A 44 -0.45 0.04 16.81
CA HIS A 44 -0.21 -0.72 15.59
C HIS A 44 1.24 -0.62 15.08
N TYR A 45 1.79 -1.71 14.57
CA TYR A 45 3.09 -1.69 13.90
C TYR A 45 2.94 -1.32 12.42
N CYS A 46 3.75 -0.37 11.97
CA CYS A 46 3.81 0.12 10.59
C CYS A 46 5.18 -0.19 9.98
N ASP A 47 5.21 -0.46 8.68
CA ASP A 47 6.45 -0.75 7.95
C ASP A 47 7.02 0.46 7.19
N SER A 48 6.34 1.62 7.30
CA SER A 48 6.81 2.91 6.81
C SER A 48 6.26 4.08 7.62
N ILE A 49 6.91 5.25 7.50
CA ILE A 49 6.41 6.52 8.05
C ILE A 49 5.08 6.94 7.42
N SER A 50 4.83 6.58 6.17
CA SER A 50 3.58 6.96 5.50
C SER A 50 2.40 6.18 6.07
N GLU A 51 2.59 4.88 6.33
CA GLU A 51 1.61 4.08 7.05
C GLU A 51 1.35 4.63 8.46
N LEU A 52 2.41 4.97 9.21
CA LEU A 52 2.30 5.60 10.52
C LEU A 52 1.43 6.87 10.50
N LEU A 53 1.62 7.72 9.49
CA LEU A 53 0.84 8.96 9.36
C LEU A 53 -0.64 8.70 9.09
N ILE A 54 -0.96 7.74 8.23
CA ILE A 54 -2.35 7.35 7.92
C ILE A 54 -3.01 6.73 9.15
N ASP A 55 -2.32 5.78 9.79
CA ASP A 55 -2.79 5.07 10.98
C ASP A 55 -3.09 6.04 12.14
N ASN A 56 -2.13 6.93 12.43
CA ASN A 56 -2.32 8.00 13.41
C ASN A 56 -3.46 8.95 13.04
N TRP A 57 -3.68 9.24 11.76
CA TRP A 57 -4.81 10.07 11.33
C TRP A 57 -6.14 9.36 11.56
N LEU A 58 -6.24 8.06 11.26
CA LEU A 58 -7.44 7.25 11.55
C LEU A 58 -7.74 7.27 13.05
N TYR A 59 -6.73 7.01 13.88
CA TYR A 59 -6.86 7.03 15.33
C TYR A 59 -7.31 8.40 15.86
N LYS A 60 -6.64 9.49 15.47
CA LYS A 60 -6.98 10.87 15.90
C LYS A 60 -8.40 11.29 15.49
N ASN A 61 -8.88 10.81 14.34
CA ASN A 61 -10.25 11.08 13.88
C ASN A 61 -11.27 10.09 14.43
N LYS A 62 -10.89 9.24 15.40
CA LYS A 62 -11.74 8.23 16.04
C LYS A 62 -12.37 7.25 15.04
N ILE A 63 -11.65 6.95 13.96
CA ILE A 63 -12.03 5.96 12.96
C ILE A 63 -11.47 4.62 13.42
N LEU A 64 -12.37 3.74 13.89
CA LEU A 64 -11.98 2.38 14.28
C LEU A 64 -11.47 1.63 13.05
N HIS A 65 -10.28 1.06 13.17
CA HIS A 65 -9.60 0.41 12.07
C HIS A 65 -8.82 -0.83 12.54
N GLU A 66 -8.74 -1.82 11.67
CA GLU A 66 -7.98 -3.07 11.85
C GLU A 66 -6.91 -3.15 10.77
N ARG A 67 -5.73 -3.68 11.08
CA ARG A 67 -4.65 -3.89 10.11
C ARG A 67 -4.65 -5.29 9.51
N ASP A 68 -4.01 -5.43 8.35
CA ASP A 68 -3.65 -6.71 7.73
C ASP A 68 -4.84 -7.64 7.45
N VAL A 69 -5.99 -7.05 7.12
CA VAL A 69 -7.24 -7.77 6.91
C VAL A 69 -7.25 -8.49 5.57
N HIS A 70 -7.59 -9.77 5.57
CA HIS A 70 -7.63 -10.58 4.36
C HIS A 70 -8.72 -10.16 3.38
N TYR A 71 -8.36 -10.09 2.10
CA TYR A 71 -9.32 -10.03 1.01
C TYR A 71 -10.05 -11.38 0.90
N PRO A 72 -11.38 -11.39 0.65
CA PRO A 72 -12.14 -12.63 0.58
C PRO A 72 -11.55 -13.63 -0.42
N LYS A 73 -11.33 -14.87 0.04
CA LYS A 73 -10.85 -16.00 -0.78
C LYS A 73 -9.47 -15.79 -1.41
N THR A 74 -8.60 -14.95 -0.82
CA THR A 74 -7.23 -14.73 -1.30
C THR A 74 -6.22 -14.59 -0.16
N HIS A 75 -4.93 -14.66 -0.49
CA HIS A 75 -3.85 -14.35 0.45
C HIS A 75 -3.50 -12.85 0.52
N HIS A 76 -4.15 -12.01 -0.28
CA HIS A 76 -3.92 -10.57 -0.23
C HIS A 76 -4.48 -9.99 1.07
N LYS A 77 -3.79 -8.98 1.59
CA LYS A 77 -4.19 -8.23 2.79
C LYS A 77 -4.36 -6.76 2.44
N ALA A 78 -5.40 -6.16 3.00
CA ALA A 78 -5.58 -4.73 3.03
C ALA A 78 -4.75 -4.13 4.17
N ASP A 79 -4.17 -2.97 3.94
CA ASP A 79 -3.36 -2.29 4.94
C ASP A 79 -4.24 -1.94 6.16
N TRP A 80 -5.45 -1.43 5.90
CA TRP A 80 -6.49 -1.29 6.91
C TRP A 80 -7.88 -1.72 6.42
N ALA A 81 -8.72 -2.13 7.35
CA ALA A 81 -10.17 -2.13 7.18
C ALA A 81 -10.82 -1.21 8.21
N VAL A 82 -11.77 -0.40 7.77
CA VAL A 82 -12.55 0.49 8.63
C VAL A 82 -14.03 0.13 8.54
N SER A 83 -14.74 0.29 9.65
CA SER A 83 -16.19 0.08 9.72
C SER A 83 -16.89 1.43 9.74
N ILE A 84 -17.70 1.71 8.70
CA ILE A 84 -18.51 2.93 8.63
C ILE A 84 -19.99 2.51 8.53
N GLY A 85 -20.73 2.71 9.63
CA GLY A 85 -22.07 2.16 9.77
C GLY A 85 -22.04 0.63 9.74
N SER A 86 -22.85 0.01 8.88
CA SER A 86 -22.90 -1.45 8.68
C SER A 86 -21.93 -1.97 7.60
N ARG A 87 -21.06 -1.12 7.05
CA ARG A 87 -20.22 -1.45 5.89
C ARG A 87 -18.75 -1.55 6.27
N LYS A 88 -18.08 -2.57 5.74
CA LYS A 88 -16.61 -2.73 5.79
C LYS A 88 -16.00 -2.06 4.57
N ILE A 89 -15.07 -1.15 4.80
CA ILE A 89 -14.34 -0.42 3.75
C ILE A 89 -12.86 -0.78 3.90
N PHE A 90 -12.22 -1.15 2.79
CA PHE A 90 -10.78 -1.37 2.77
C PHE A 90 -10.07 -0.06 2.46
N VAL A 91 -8.92 0.15 3.11
CA VAL A 91 -8.04 1.29 2.89
C VAL A 91 -6.67 0.75 2.53
N GLU A 92 -6.11 1.26 1.44
CA GLU A 92 -4.81 0.84 0.92
C GLU A 92 -3.93 2.06 0.70
N TYR A 93 -2.69 1.99 1.14
CA TYR A 93 -1.64 2.91 0.78
C TYR A 93 -0.75 2.33 -0.32
N PHE A 94 -1.00 2.78 -1.55
CA PHE A 94 -0.22 2.40 -2.72
C PHE A 94 1.06 3.25 -2.85
N GLY A 95 1.93 3.18 -1.84
CA GLY A 95 3.17 3.96 -1.78
C GLY A 95 4.14 3.69 -2.93
N LEU A 96 4.09 2.51 -3.54
CA LEU A 96 4.95 2.09 -4.66
C LEU A 96 4.23 2.14 -6.03
N ALA A 97 3.11 2.87 -6.12
CA ALA A 97 2.43 3.08 -7.40
C ALA A 97 3.39 3.74 -8.41
N ASN A 98 3.42 3.21 -9.64
CA ASN A 98 4.33 3.59 -10.72
C ASN A 98 5.83 3.34 -10.45
N ASP A 99 6.21 2.67 -9.35
CA ASP A 99 7.62 2.32 -9.10
C ASP A 99 8.07 1.14 -9.97
N SER A 100 7.17 0.18 -10.23
CA SER A 100 7.41 -0.91 -11.18
C SER A 100 6.11 -1.53 -11.72
N PRO A 101 6.14 -2.17 -12.90
CA PRO A 101 4.97 -2.87 -13.46
C PRO A 101 4.39 -3.94 -12.53
N ARG A 102 5.22 -4.54 -11.65
CA ARG A 102 4.76 -5.52 -10.65
C ARG A 102 3.83 -4.87 -9.64
N TYR A 103 4.20 -3.70 -9.11
CA TYR A 103 3.37 -2.98 -8.14
C TYR A 103 2.05 -2.55 -8.77
N ASP A 104 2.10 -2.02 -9.99
CA ASP A 104 0.89 -1.58 -10.70
C ASP A 104 -0.08 -2.74 -11.00
N ARG A 105 0.45 -3.92 -11.32
CA ARG A 105 -0.38 -5.14 -11.45
C ARG A 105 -1.07 -5.51 -10.12
N SER A 106 -0.34 -5.47 -9.01
CA SER A 106 -0.90 -5.76 -7.67
C SER A 106 -2.02 -4.76 -7.31
N ILE A 107 -1.83 -3.47 -7.59
CA ILE A 107 -2.86 -2.44 -7.38
C ILE A 107 -4.13 -2.75 -8.20
N LYS A 108 -3.97 -3.10 -9.49
CA LYS A 108 -5.10 -3.46 -10.37
C LYS A 108 -5.84 -4.69 -9.86
N GLU A 109 -5.10 -5.71 -9.41
CA GLU A 109 -5.68 -6.94 -8.85
C GLU A 109 -6.50 -6.66 -7.59
N LYS A 110 -5.94 -5.92 -6.62
CA LYS A 110 -6.66 -5.52 -5.39
C LYS A 110 -7.94 -4.74 -5.70
N LYS A 111 -7.89 -3.78 -6.64
CA LYS A 111 -9.10 -3.05 -7.10
C LYS A 111 -10.15 -3.99 -7.70
N LYS A 112 -9.73 -4.97 -8.51
CA LYS A 112 -10.63 -5.98 -9.10
C LYS A 112 -11.24 -6.87 -8.02
N LEU A 113 -10.49 -7.24 -6.99
CA LEU A 113 -10.99 -8.03 -5.86
C LEU A 113 -12.04 -7.26 -5.07
N CYS A 114 -11.81 -5.98 -4.77
CA CYS A 114 -12.82 -5.12 -4.12
C CYS A 114 -14.10 -5.04 -4.95
N HIS A 115 -13.99 -4.78 -6.26
CA HIS A 115 -15.14 -4.70 -7.15
C HIS A 115 -15.93 -6.02 -7.20
N LYS A 116 -15.24 -7.16 -7.38
CA LYS A 116 -15.86 -8.49 -7.43
C LYS A 116 -16.61 -8.84 -6.15
N ASN A 117 -16.09 -8.42 -4.98
CA ASN A 117 -16.66 -8.73 -3.68
C ASN A 117 -17.57 -7.63 -3.13
N LYS A 118 -17.88 -6.58 -3.90
CA LYS A 118 -18.68 -5.42 -3.48
C LYS A 118 -18.16 -4.76 -2.20
N ILE A 119 -16.83 -4.67 -2.07
CA ILE A 119 -16.14 -4.00 -0.96
C ILE A 119 -15.69 -2.61 -1.45
N SER A 120 -16.09 -1.56 -0.74
CA SER A 120 -15.61 -0.20 -1.04
C SER A 120 -14.12 -0.08 -0.70
N LEU A 121 -13.37 0.61 -1.56
CA LEU A 121 -11.91 0.73 -1.44
C LEU A 121 -11.50 2.21 -1.46
N ILE A 122 -10.81 2.64 -0.41
CA ILE A 122 -10.14 3.92 -0.34
C ILE A 122 -8.68 3.71 -0.75
N SER A 123 -8.32 4.19 -1.94
CA SER A 123 -6.96 4.15 -2.46
C SER A 123 -6.21 5.44 -2.10
N ILE A 124 -5.20 5.34 -1.25
CA ILE A 124 -4.30 6.43 -0.86
C ILE A 124 -2.99 6.28 -1.63
N TYR A 125 -2.47 7.37 -2.17
CA TYR A 125 -1.23 7.45 -2.94
C TYR A 125 -0.28 8.47 -2.33
N PRO A 126 1.02 8.46 -2.65
CA PRO A 126 1.97 9.43 -2.11
C PRO A 126 1.55 10.90 -2.27
N LYS A 127 0.94 11.26 -3.41
CA LYS A 127 0.41 12.60 -3.67
C LYS A 127 -0.71 13.04 -2.72
N ASP A 128 -1.37 12.08 -2.07
CA ASP A 128 -2.40 12.36 -1.07
C ASP A 128 -1.76 12.67 0.29
N LEU A 129 -0.52 12.21 0.55
CA LEU A 129 0.23 12.50 1.77
C LEU A 129 1.19 13.68 1.67
N TYR A 130 1.72 13.94 0.48
CA TYR A 130 2.80 14.90 0.28
C TYR A 130 2.44 15.99 -0.74
N PRO A 131 2.75 17.27 -0.44
CA PRO A 131 3.38 17.76 0.79
C PRO A 131 2.47 17.64 2.02
N LYS A 132 3.07 17.46 3.21
CA LYS A 132 2.34 17.16 4.45
C LYS A 132 1.31 18.21 4.85
N THR A 133 1.42 19.43 4.34
CA THR A 133 0.50 20.54 4.63
C THR A 133 -0.95 20.24 4.27
N PHE A 134 -1.20 19.36 3.30
CA PHE A 134 -2.56 19.09 2.79
C PHE A 134 -3.07 17.68 3.09
N PHE A 135 -2.27 16.85 3.77
CA PHE A 135 -2.61 15.43 3.87
C PHE A 135 -3.90 15.18 4.63
N GLU A 136 -4.15 15.93 5.71
CA GLU A 136 -5.36 15.75 6.51
C GLU A 136 -6.62 16.03 5.67
N ASP A 137 -6.61 17.10 4.89
CA ASP A 137 -7.74 17.48 4.04
C ASP A 137 -7.93 16.49 2.89
N ASN A 138 -6.84 16.03 2.27
CA ASN A 138 -6.89 15.00 1.25
C ASN A 138 -7.51 13.69 1.77
N LEU A 139 -7.13 13.26 2.98
CA LEU A 139 -7.70 12.08 3.60
C LEU A 139 -9.17 12.29 3.96
N LYS A 140 -9.53 13.43 4.57
CA LYS A 140 -10.93 13.79 4.85
C LYS A 140 -11.79 13.70 3.59
N GLU A 141 -11.34 14.28 2.49
CA GLU A 141 -12.07 14.29 1.21
C GLU A 141 -12.22 12.88 0.60
N LYS A 142 -11.19 12.03 0.69
CA LYS A 142 -11.30 10.63 0.23
C LYS A 142 -12.34 9.84 1.02
N PHE A 143 -12.31 9.98 2.35
CA PHE A 143 -13.24 9.27 3.22
C PHE A 143 -14.67 9.76 3.01
N LYS A 144 -14.89 11.08 2.91
CA LYS A 144 -16.20 11.66 2.56
C LYS A 144 -16.72 11.12 1.23
N LYS A 145 -15.93 11.23 0.15
CA LYS A 145 -16.37 10.77 -1.19
C LYS A 145 -16.82 9.31 -1.18
N THR A 146 -16.14 8.46 -0.43
CA THR A 146 -16.48 7.03 -0.33
C THR A 146 -17.76 6.80 0.47
N GLN A 147 -18.07 7.65 1.46
CA GLN A 147 -19.34 7.60 2.18
C GLN A 147 -20.55 8.07 1.34
N PHE A 148 -20.35 9.02 0.43
CA PHE A 148 -21.42 9.62 -0.38
C PHE A 148 -21.68 8.91 -1.72
N ARG A 149 -20.68 8.22 -2.29
CA ARG A 149 -20.81 7.56 -3.60
C ARG A 149 -21.84 6.42 -3.64
N ASP A 150 -22.19 5.88 -2.48
CA ASP A 150 -23.01 4.68 -2.35
C ASP A 150 -24.40 4.97 -1.71
N ARG A 151 -24.91 6.21 -1.86
CA ARG A 151 -26.28 6.64 -1.51
C ARG A 151 -27.20 6.82 -2.72
N PHE A 152 -26.73 6.51 -3.93
CA PHE A 152 -27.51 6.53 -5.17
C PHE A 152 -27.46 5.15 -5.83
#